data_AF-A0A1Z9AES6-F1
#
_entry.id   AF-A0A1Z9AES6-F1
#
_cell.length_a   1.000
_cell.length_b   1.000
_cell.length_c   1.000
_cell.angle_alpha   90.00
_cell.angle_beta   90.00
_cell.angle_gamma   90.00
#
_symmetry.space_group_name_H-M   'P 1'
#
loop_
_entity.id
_entity.type
_entity.pdbx_description
1 polymer ?
#
loop_
_entity_poly.entity_id
_entity_poly.type
_entity_poly.pdbx_seq_one_letter_code
_entity_poly.pdbx_strand_id
1 'polypeptide(L)'
;MAIDPSSGLAESKNRGEGFLMARFHTFTEGSQAIVIPDNLEYTRPQIAANNYIDEHVHEKLHKLRIIPSELCSDEIFVRRVFLDIAGLLPTEEELTAFMNNKDPKKRSILIDELLERKDFTELWVMKWAELLQIRTTGNNANDVTYKAALLWYNWLRDQIAENRPFNEIVEEMLSSRGGTHDVPTTNYYKAESDVKKLTENVAQVFMGTRIQCAQCHNHPFDRWTMDDYYGFVSFFTQVKRKRGEDPMEQIIYDGSGSIKNPVTGQNAEPKFLGGEKIEVKNQTRRQAVAKWLTAPGNPWFARNTANIVWSHFFGIGIVDPVDDVRISNPATNPELLHALGGKFTEYNFDMKKLVRDICNSRTYQLSTRANSTNEADNTNFSHARVRRLRAEILLDTLAQVTDTPNKFRGLPLGSRAVNIADGNTSTYFLTTFGRATRKTVCSCEVKMEPNLSQALHLLNGDAVNNRIQRGRVVQNLQKEGKKPEEVIKSLYLRTVSRPPTDVESSRLNNVLSETTEPAEVTQVLEDIFWALLNSKEYLFNH
;
A
#
# COMPACT_ATOMS: atom_id res chain seq x y z
N MET A 1 16.73 21.65 -9.86
CA MET A 1 16.76 22.89 -10.65
C MET A 1 16.80 24.09 -9.72
N ALA A 2 17.48 25.16 -10.10
CA ALA A 2 17.41 26.47 -9.45
C ALA A 2 16.78 27.47 -10.44
N ILE A 3 15.92 28.36 -9.95
CA ILE A 3 15.29 29.41 -10.77
C ILE A 3 15.89 30.75 -10.37
N ASP A 4 16.42 31.48 -11.34
CA ASP A 4 16.81 32.89 -11.16
C ASP A 4 15.54 33.76 -11.11
N PRO A 5 15.23 34.43 -9.99
CA PRO A 5 14.02 35.23 -9.85
C PRO A 5 13.95 36.44 -10.78
N SER A 6 15.09 36.93 -11.29
CA SER A 6 15.17 38.12 -12.12
C SER A 6 14.95 37.84 -13.60
N SER A 7 15.41 36.67 -14.07
CA SER A 7 15.32 36.25 -15.47
C SER A 7 14.25 35.18 -15.72
N GLY A 8 13.82 34.46 -14.67
CA GLY A 8 12.96 33.28 -14.78
C GLY A 8 13.67 32.05 -15.34
N LEU A 9 14.99 32.11 -15.56
CA LEU A 9 15.76 30.99 -16.11
C LEU A 9 15.90 29.86 -15.07
N ALA A 10 15.62 28.63 -15.49
CA ALA A 10 15.77 27.43 -14.67
C ALA A 10 16.96 26.58 -15.12
N GLU A 11 17.91 26.32 -14.21
CA GLU A 11 19.12 25.54 -14.51
C GLU A 11 19.18 24.27 -13.64
N SER A 12 19.77 23.20 -14.18
CA SER A 12 20.06 21.97 -13.44
C SER A 12 21.52 21.55 -13.60
N LYS A 13 22.13 21.09 -12.51
CA LYS A 13 23.50 20.54 -12.53
C LYS A 13 23.54 19.04 -12.87
N ASN A 14 22.41 18.35 -12.71
CA ASN A 14 22.30 16.91 -12.85
C ASN A 14 21.27 16.56 -13.92
N ARG A 15 21.45 15.38 -14.54
CA ARG A 15 20.42 14.74 -15.36
C ARG A 15 19.17 14.48 -14.54
N GLY A 16 18.01 14.48 -15.19
CA GLY A 16 16.75 14.07 -14.58
C GLY A 16 15.60 14.93 -15.06
N GLU A 17 14.56 15.02 -14.24
CA GLU A 17 13.39 15.82 -14.51
C GLU A 17 13.12 16.81 -13.39
N GLY A 18 12.49 17.92 -13.75
CA GLY A 18 11.95 18.90 -12.83
C GLY A 18 10.57 19.34 -13.29
N PHE A 19 9.75 19.76 -12.34
CA PHE A 19 8.48 20.38 -12.66
C PHE A 19 8.59 21.89 -12.49
N LEU A 20 8.37 22.62 -13.59
CA LEU A 20 8.32 24.07 -13.59
C LEU A 20 6.87 24.48 -13.41
N MET A 21 6.59 25.33 -12.41
CA MET A 21 5.25 25.79 -12.10
C MET A 21 5.19 27.31 -12.24
N ALA A 22 4.15 27.80 -12.91
CA ALA A 22 3.79 29.21 -12.96
C ALA A 22 2.45 29.42 -12.25
N ARG A 23 2.37 30.46 -11.42
CA ARG A 23 1.15 30.80 -10.69
C ARG A 23 0.78 32.25 -10.90
N PHE A 24 -0.48 32.48 -11.24
CA PHE A 24 -1.08 33.81 -11.30
C PHE A 24 -2.52 33.75 -10.78
N HIS A 25 -2.79 34.39 -9.63
CA HIS A 25 -4.11 34.37 -9.00
C HIS A 25 -4.59 32.92 -8.69
N THR A 26 -5.68 32.46 -9.32
CA THR A 26 -6.22 31.09 -9.23
C THR A 26 -5.69 30.16 -10.32
N PHE A 27 -4.93 30.69 -11.29
CA PHE A 27 -4.30 29.89 -12.33
C PHE A 27 -2.99 29.34 -11.79
N THR A 28 -2.89 28.02 -11.78
CA THR A 28 -1.65 27.29 -11.50
C THR A 28 -1.44 26.39 -12.70
N GLU A 29 -0.37 26.64 -13.44
CA GLU A 29 0.03 25.85 -14.60
C GLU A 29 1.41 25.26 -14.32
N GLY A 30 1.70 24.11 -14.93
CA GLY A 30 3.04 23.56 -14.83
C GLY A 30 3.43 22.72 -16.02
N SER A 31 4.73 22.58 -16.20
CA SER A 31 5.36 21.89 -17.32
C SER A 31 6.50 21.02 -16.82
N GLN A 32 6.57 19.79 -17.30
CA GLN A 32 7.69 18.89 -17.03
C GLN A 32 8.88 19.29 -17.92
N ALA A 33 10.01 19.55 -17.29
CA ALA A 33 11.28 19.80 -17.96
C ALA A 33 12.21 18.60 -17.73
N ILE A 34 12.79 18.08 -18.79
CA ILE A 34 13.81 17.03 -18.74
C ILE A 34 15.16 17.66 -19.06
N VAL A 35 16.15 17.38 -18.22
CA VAL A 35 17.54 17.78 -18.43
C VAL A 35 18.37 16.53 -18.65
N ILE A 36 19.05 16.46 -19.79
CA ILE A 36 19.98 15.39 -20.13
C ILE A 36 21.38 15.98 -20.28
N PRO A 37 22.45 15.25 -19.92
CA PRO A 37 23.81 15.72 -20.13
C PRO A 37 24.13 15.89 -21.61
N ASP A 38 24.89 16.92 -21.95
CA ASP A 38 25.44 17.09 -23.29
C ASP A 38 26.37 15.91 -23.64
N ASN A 39 26.33 15.47 -24.89
CA ASN A 39 27.16 14.37 -25.42
C ASN A 39 27.03 13.03 -24.66
N LEU A 40 25.89 12.75 -24.03
CA LEU A 40 25.64 11.45 -23.42
C LEU A 40 25.59 10.34 -24.49
N GLU A 41 26.52 9.39 -24.43
CA GLU A 41 26.45 8.17 -25.23
C GLU A 41 25.28 7.30 -24.75
N TYR A 42 24.19 7.30 -25.54
CA TYR A 42 22.99 6.53 -25.23
C TYR A 42 22.46 5.87 -26.50
N THR A 43 22.26 4.56 -26.42
CA THR A 43 21.49 3.80 -27.42
C THR A 43 20.27 3.22 -26.74
N ARG A 44 19.08 3.41 -27.35
CA ARG A 44 17.84 2.87 -26.80
C ARG A 44 17.94 1.34 -26.73
N PRO A 45 17.83 0.74 -25.53
CA PRO A 45 17.95 -0.70 -25.40
C PRO A 45 16.72 -1.38 -26.02
N GLN A 46 16.94 -2.44 -26.78
CA GLN A 46 15.88 -3.25 -27.40
C GLN A 46 15.37 -4.27 -26.39
N ILE A 47 14.51 -3.82 -25.48
CA ILE A 47 13.96 -4.63 -24.40
C ILE A 47 12.49 -4.91 -24.68
N ALA A 48 12.10 -6.18 -24.64
CA ALA A 48 10.70 -6.58 -24.80
C ALA A 48 9.85 -6.12 -23.61
N ALA A 49 8.69 -5.53 -23.91
CA ALA A 49 7.63 -5.25 -22.94
C ALA A 49 6.82 -6.53 -22.68
N ASN A 50 6.46 -6.80 -21.42
CA ASN A 50 5.52 -7.87 -21.09
C ASN A 50 4.07 -7.38 -21.25
N ASN A 51 3.82 -6.11 -20.96
CA ASN A 51 2.52 -5.46 -21.14
C ASN A 51 2.65 -3.93 -21.27
N TYR A 52 1.50 -3.23 -21.32
CA TYR A 52 1.41 -1.77 -21.46
C TYR A 52 2.15 -0.97 -20.38
N ILE A 53 2.35 -1.53 -19.17
CA ILE A 53 3.09 -0.85 -18.10
C ILE A 53 4.54 -0.64 -18.56
N ASP A 54 5.14 -1.69 -19.09
CA ASP A 54 6.52 -1.67 -19.56
C ASP A 54 6.70 -0.72 -20.74
N GLU A 55 5.72 -0.63 -21.64
CA GLU A 55 5.74 0.32 -22.75
C GLU A 55 5.85 1.76 -22.23
N HIS A 56 5.00 2.15 -21.29
CA HIS A 56 5.03 3.50 -20.72
C HIS A 56 6.28 3.77 -19.88
N VAL A 57 6.77 2.78 -19.12
CA VAL A 57 8.00 2.93 -18.33
C VAL A 57 9.23 3.01 -19.25
N HIS A 58 9.32 2.16 -20.27
CA HIS A 58 10.42 2.18 -21.24
C HIS A 58 10.47 3.50 -22.01
N GLU A 59 9.32 4.04 -22.44
CA GLU A 59 9.27 5.35 -23.07
C GLU A 59 9.73 6.47 -22.12
N LYS A 60 9.33 6.42 -20.84
CA LYS A 60 9.79 7.40 -19.84
C LYS A 60 11.29 7.33 -19.65
N LEU A 61 11.84 6.14 -19.42
CA LEU A 61 13.28 5.94 -19.24
C LEU A 61 14.07 6.31 -20.49
N HIS A 62 13.51 6.08 -21.68
CA HIS A 62 14.11 6.50 -22.93
C HIS A 62 14.24 8.03 -23.06
N LYS A 63 13.19 8.78 -22.69
CA LYS A 63 13.21 10.25 -22.64
C LYS A 63 14.29 10.75 -21.67
N LEU A 64 14.50 10.05 -20.55
CA LEU A 64 15.52 10.36 -19.55
C LEU A 64 16.93 9.83 -19.88
N ARG A 65 17.08 9.08 -20.97
CA ARG A 65 18.32 8.40 -21.36
C ARG A 65 18.84 7.44 -20.27
N ILE A 66 17.92 6.78 -19.58
CA ILE A 66 18.18 5.79 -18.54
C ILE A 66 17.97 4.39 -19.13
N ILE A 67 18.90 3.48 -18.84
CA ILE A 67 18.78 2.05 -19.15
C ILE A 67 18.21 1.36 -17.90
N PRO A 68 17.07 0.65 -17.98
CA PRO A 68 16.54 -0.08 -16.84
C PRO A 68 17.51 -1.18 -16.40
N SER A 69 17.44 -1.57 -15.13
CA SER A 69 18.19 -2.71 -14.62
C SER A 69 17.78 -4.02 -15.30
N GLU A 70 18.58 -5.06 -15.09
CA GLU A 70 18.24 -6.42 -15.51
C GLU A 70 17.06 -6.99 -14.71
N LEU A 71 16.52 -8.12 -15.17
CA LEU A 71 15.51 -8.85 -14.40
C LEU A 71 16.12 -9.45 -13.12
N CYS A 72 15.33 -9.53 -12.06
CA CYS A 72 15.71 -10.29 -10.88
C CYS A 72 15.70 -11.81 -11.14
N SER A 73 16.47 -12.54 -10.34
CA SER A 73 16.47 -14.00 -10.37
C SER A 73 15.12 -14.56 -9.90
N ASP A 74 14.91 -15.85 -10.13
CA ASP A 74 13.68 -16.52 -9.74
C ASP A 74 13.50 -16.58 -8.22
N GLU A 75 14.57 -16.75 -7.44
CA GLU A 75 14.53 -16.73 -5.97
C GLU A 75 14.03 -15.39 -5.45
N ILE A 76 14.55 -14.29 -6.02
CA ILE A 76 14.12 -12.92 -5.68
C ILE A 76 12.67 -12.71 -6.10
N PHE A 77 12.30 -13.12 -7.31
CA PHE A 77 10.94 -12.98 -7.82
C PHE A 77 9.92 -13.68 -6.91
N VAL A 78 10.14 -14.96 -6.58
CA VAL A 78 9.23 -15.75 -5.74
C VAL A 78 9.09 -15.10 -4.37
N ARG A 79 10.21 -14.76 -3.73
CA ARG A 79 10.18 -14.08 -2.43
C ARG A 79 9.36 -12.79 -2.50
N ARG A 80 9.65 -11.95 -3.48
CA ARG A 80 9.01 -10.63 -3.64
C ARG A 80 7.52 -10.75 -3.85
N VAL A 81 7.09 -11.63 -4.75
CA VAL A 81 5.66 -11.79 -5.09
C VAL A 81 4.87 -12.42 -3.95
N PHE A 82 5.44 -13.37 -3.19
CA PHE A 82 4.79 -13.90 -1.98
C PHE A 82 4.62 -12.82 -0.91
N LEU A 83 5.65 -12.03 -0.64
CA LEU A 83 5.58 -10.94 0.34
C LEU A 83 4.59 -9.85 -0.08
N ASP A 84 4.58 -9.48 -1.36
CA ASP A 84 3.70 -8.41 -1.85
C ASP A 84 2.25 -8.86 -2.06
N ILE A 85 1.99 -10.09 -2.51
CA ILE A 85 0.61 -10.56 -2.76
C ILE A 85 0.00 -11.19 -1.49
N ALA A 86 0.73 -12.08 -0.82
CA ALA A 86 0.21 -12.86 0.30
C ALA A 86 0.63 -12.31 1.68
N GLY A 87 1.66 -11.46 1.74
CA GLY A 87 2.18 -10.96 3.02
C GLY A 87 2.83 -12.05 3.87
N LEU A 88 3.37 -13.09 3.23
CA LEU A 88 4.04 -14.24 3.83
C LEU A 88 5.25 -14.63 2.96
N LEU A 89 6.06 -15.57 3.45
CA LEU A 89 7.12 -16.21 2.67
C LEU A 89 6.62 -17.49 2.01
N PRO A 90 7.19 -17.91 0.86
CA PRO A 90 6.90 -19.23 0.30
C PRO A 90 7.33 -20.32 1.28
N THR A 91 6.60 -21.44 1.32
CA THR A 91 7.09 -22.65 2.01
C THR A 91 8.27 -23.26 1.24
N GLU A 92 9.02 -24.16 1.87
CA GLU A 92 10.14 -24.86 1.23
C GLU A 92 9.66 -25.68 0.03
N GLU A 93 8.48 -26.28 0.12
CA GLU A 93 7.83 -27.05 -0.95
C GLU A 93 7.42 -26.16 -2.11
N GLU A 94 6.78 -25.02 -1.83
CA GLU A 94 6.35 -24.06 -2.86
C GLU A 94 7.55 -23.49 -3.62
N LEU A 95 8.60 -23.10 -2.90
CA LEU A 95 9.83 -22.60 -3.49
C LEU A 95 10.48 -23.70 -4.36
N THR A 96 10.62 -24.91 -3.84
CA THR A 96 11.22 -26.04 -4.58
C THR A 96 10.42 -26.38 -5.83
N ALA A 97 9.09 -26.42 -5.74
CA ALA A 97 8.21 -26.66 -6.88
C ALA A 97 8.39 -25.57 -7.96
N PHE A 98 8.45 -24.30 -7.56
CA PHE A 98 8.67 -23.20 -8.49
C PHE A 98 10.05 -23.25 -9.17
N MET A 99 11.11 -23.53 -8.41
CA MET A 99 12.47 -23.60 -8.94
C MET A 99 12.66 -24.77 -9.92
N ASN A 100 11.96 -25.89 -9.68
CA ASN A 100 12.00 -27.05 -10.57
C ASN A 100 11.08 -26.92 -11.80
N ASN A 101 10.14 -25.98 -11.78
CA ASN A 101 9.25 -25.73 -12.91
C ASN A 101 10.03 -25.07 -14.07
N LYS A 102 9.94 -25.69 -15.25
CA LYS A 102 10.58 -25.23 -16.50
C LYS A 102 9.63 -24.52 -17.46
N ASP A 103 8.36 -24.37 -17.09
CA ASP A 103 7.39 -23.64 -17.90
C ASP A 103 7.82 -22.16 -18.02
N PRO A 104 7.99 -21.61 -19.25
CA PRO A 104 8.32 -20.20 -19.44
C PRO A 104 7.28 -19.23 -18.83
N LYS A 105 6.06 -19.70 -18.53
CA LYS A 105 4.99 -18.93 -17.89
C LYS A 105 4.89 -19.12 -16.38
N LYS A 106 5.80 -19.87 -15.74
CA LYS A 106 5.73 -20.19 -14.30
C LYS A 106 5.55 -18.97 -13.39
N ARG A 107 6.16 -17.82 -13.72
CA ARG A 107 5.99 -16.55 -12.98
C ARG A 107 4.54 -16.05 -13.02
N SER A 108 3.93 -16.07 -14.21
CA SER A 108 2.54 -15.69 -14.41
C SER A 108 1.59 -16.65 -13.70
N ILE A 109 1.86 -17.95 -13.77
CA ILE A 109 1.03 -18.97 -13.11
C ILE A 109 1.07 -18.79 -11.60
N LEU A 110 2.26 -18.57 -11.02
CA LEU A 110 2.40 -18.30 -9.59
C LEU A 110 1.63 -17.04 -9.16
N ILE A 111 1.67 -15.97 -9.96
CA ILE A 111 0.89 -14.75 -9.69
C ILE A 111 -0.61 -15.11 -9.64
N ASP A 112 -1.11 -15.85 -10.63
CA ASP A 112 -2.52 -16.25 -10.69
C ASP A 112 -2.92 -17.11 -9.48
N GLU A 113 -2.07 -18.05 -9.05
CA GLU A 113 -2.29 -18.86 -7.85
C GLU A 113 -2.33 -18.02 -6.56
N LEU A 114 -1.43 -17.06 -6.41
CA LEU A 114 -1.37 -16.21 -5.22
C LEU A 114 -2.56 -15.25 -5.13
N LEU A 115 -3.08 -14.76 -6.25
CA LEU A 115 -4.26 -13.89 -6.30
C LEU A 115 -5.55 -14.59 -5.87
N GLU A 116 -5.60 -15.92 -5.95
CA GLU A 116 -6.73 -16.72 -5.50
C GLU A 116 -6.62 -17.17 -4.04
N ARG A 117 -5.49 -16.90 -3.37
CA ARG A 117 -5.35 -17.18 -1.94
C ARG A 117 -6.16 -16.21 -1.10
N LYS A 118 -6.71 -16.70 0.00
CA LYS A 118 -7.28 -15.85 1.06
C LYS A 118 -6.29 -14.79 1.57
N ASP A 119 -4.99 -15.08 1.50
CA ASP A 119 -3.93 -14.19 1.97
C ASP A 119 -3.89 -12.87 1.20
N PHE A 120 -4.21 -12.91 -0.10
CA PHE A 120 -4.40 -11.70 -0.92
C PHE A 120 -5.54 -10.83 -0.34
N THR A 121 -6.70 -11.44 -0.12
CA THR A 121 -7.85 -10.75 0.44
C THR A 121 -7.52 -10.15 1.81
N GLU A 122 -6.90 -10.92 2.70
CA GLU A 122 -6.53 -10.46 4.04
C GLU A 122 -5.60 -9.24 4.00
N LEU A 123 -4.63 -9.24 3.10
CA LEU A 123 -3.72 -8.12 2.89
C LEU A 123 -4.43 -6.86 2.38
N TRP A 124 -5.28 -6.98 1.36
CA TRP A 124 -5.98 -5.83 0.79
C TRP A 124 -7.08 -5.29 1.69
N VAL A 125 -7.73 -6.15 2.48
CA VAL A 125 -8.67 -5.72 3.52
C VAL A 125 -7.95 -4.90 4.58
N MET A 126 -6.76 -5.33 5.03
CA MET A 126 -5.96 -4.54 5.97
C MET A 126 -5.65 -3.14 5.42
N LYS A 127 -5.20 -3.06 4.16
CA LYS A 127 -4.87 -1.80 3.49
C LYS A 127 -6.06 -0.86 3.37
N TRP A 128 -7.20 -1.37 2.92
CA TRP A 128 -8.41 -0.56 2.80
C TRP A 128 -9.00 -0.19 4.16
N ALA A 129 -8.92 -1.08 5.16
CA ALA A 129 -9.34 -0.79 6.53
C ALA A 129 -8.53 0.37 7.15
N GLU A 130 -7.26 0.53 6.78
CA GLU A 130 -6.45 1.70 7.17
C GLU A 130 -6.98 2.99 6.55
N LEU A 131 -7.18 3.01 5.23
CA LEU A 131 -7.68 4.18 4.51
C LEU A 131 -9.12 4.55 4.89
N LEU A 132 -9.93 3.56 5.27
CA LEU A 132 -11.30 3.76 5.75
C LEU A 132 -11.36 4.05 7.26
N GLN A 133 -10.22 4.10 7.96
CA GLN A 133 -10.15 4.38 9.39
C GLN A 133 -10.98 3.39 10.25
N ILE A 134 -11.03 2.12 9.88
CA ILE A 134 -11.79 1.10 10.64
C ILE A 134 -11.13 0.87 11.99
N ARG A 135 -11.72 1.45 13.03
CA ARG A 135 -11.28 1.34 14.44
C ARG A 135 -12.41 1.64 15.40
N THR A 136 -12.24 1.22 16.65
CA THR A 136 -13.09 1.68 17.75
C THR A 136 -12.78 3.16 18.05
N THR A 137 -13.81 4.00 18.24
CA THR A 137 -13.62 5.41 18.64
C THR A 137 -14.00 5.66 20.10
N GLY A 138 -14.69 4.71 20.72
CA GLY A 138 -15.16 4.74 22.10
C GLY A 138 -16.16 3.62 22.34
N ASN A 139 -16.88 3.66 23.45
CA ASN A 139 -17.80 2.59 23.87
C ASN A 139 -19.24 3.08 24.09
N ASN A 140 -19.59 4.27 23.59
CA ASN A 140 -20.90 4.86 23.77
C ASN A 140 -21.70 4.86 22.46
N ALA A 141 -22.98 5.21 22.51
CA ALA A 141 -23.89 5.23 21.35
C ALA A 141 -23.38 6.09 20.17
N ASN A 142 -22.60 7.15 20.46
CA ASN A 142 -22.05 8.06 19.45
C ASN A 142 -20.74 7.55 18.82
N ASP A 143 -20.16 6.49 19.37
CA ASP A 143 -18.87 5.95 18.95
C ASP A 143 -19.02 4.72 18.06
N VAL A 144 -18.03 4.49 17.19
CA VAL A 144 -17.84 3.17 16.60
C VAL A 144 -17.36 2.25 17.71
N THR A 145 -18.21 1.32 18.15
CA THR A 145 -17.87 0.30 19.13
C THR A 145 -17.05 -0.82 18.48
N TYR A 146 -16.42 -1.68 19.29
CA TYR A 146 -15.69 -2.84 18.77
C TYR A 146 -16.56 -3.75 17.89
N LYS A 147 -17.83 -3.99 18.29
CA LYS A 147 -18.78 -4.80 17.49
C LYS A 147 -19.02 -4.15 16.12
N ALA A 148 -19.26 -2.85 16.09
CA ALA A 148 -19.52 -2.12 14.87
C ALA A 148 -18.29 -2.08 13.93
N ALA A 149 -17.09 -1.85 14.48
CA ALA A 149 -15.85 -1.93 13.73
C ALA A 149 -15.61 -3.32 13.14
N LEU A 150 -15.89 -4.38 13.91
CA LEU A 150 -15.74 -5.77 13.44
C LEU A 150 -16.75 -6.12 12.34
N LEU A 151 -18.01 -5.70 12.47
CA LEU A 151 -19.03 -5.88 11.43
C LEU A 151 -18.63 -5.18 10.13
N TRP A 152 -18.11 -3.95 10.23
CA TRP A 152 -17.65 -3.19 9.06
C TRP A 152 -16.42 -3.81 8.42
N TYR A 153 -15.45 -4.26 9.22
CA TYR A 153 -14.28 -4.99 8.75
C TYR A 153 -14.68 -6.28 8.02
N ASN A 154 -15.60 -7.06 8.58
CA ASN A 154 -16.07 -8.31 7.97
C ASN A 154 -16.82 -8.04 6.67
N TRP A 155 -17.69 -7.02 6.61
CA TRP A 155 -18.33 -6.60 5.36
C TRP A 155 -17.27 -6.31 4.29
N LEU A 156 -16.26 -5.49 4.60
CA LEU A 156 -15.20 -5.16 3.64
C LEU A 156 -14.43 -6.41 3.19
N ARG A 157 -14.14 -7.33 4.12
CA ARG A 157 -13.51 -8.60 3.82
C ARG A 157 -14.33 -9.42 2.83
N ASP A 158 -15.62 -9.54 3.07
CA ASP A 158 -16.50 -10.36 2.24
C ASP A 158 -16.59 -9.74 0.82
N GLN A 159 -16.71 -8.41 0.71
CA GLN A 159 -16.73 -7.72 -0.58
C GLN A 159 -15.44 -7.93 -1.42
N ILE A 160 -14.27 -7.85 -0.77
CA ILE A 160 -12.98 -8.07 -1.45
C ILE A 160 -12.79 -9.56 -1.78
N ALA A 161 -13.21 -10.47 -0.89
CA ALA A 161 -13.13 -11.91 -1.11
C ALA A 161 -13.94 -12.37 -2.34
N GLU A 162 -15.13 -11.76 -2.53
CA GLU A 162 -16.00 -12.01 -3.68
C GLU A 162 -15.50 -11.36 -4.98
N ASN A 163 -14.36 -10.66 -4.94
CA ASN A 163 -13.83 -9.87 -6.05
C ASN A 163 -14.87 -8.91 -6.65
N ARG A 164 -15.71 -8.31 -5.80
CA ARG A 164 -16.72 -7.36 -6.25
C ARG A 164 -16.03 -6.13 -6.87
N PRO A 165 -16.56 -5.57 -7.99
CA PRO A 165 -16.06 -4.33 -8.57
C PRO A 165 -15.85 -3.24 -7.52
N PHE A 166 -14.63 -2.70 -7.45
CA PHE A 166 -14.27 -1.79 -6.36
C PHE A 166 -15.08 -0.47 -6.37
N ASN A 167 -15.49 -0.01 -7.55
CA ASN A 167 -16.39 1.14 -7.69
C ASN A 167 -17.74 0.91 -7.00
N GLU A 168 -18.30 -0.30 -7.09
CA GLU A 168 -19.57 -0.63 -6.43
C GLU A 168 -19.44 -0.69 -4.91
N ILE A 169 -18.32 -1.24 -4.39
CA ILE A 169 -18.01 -1.26 -2.96
C ILE A 169 -18.00 0.17 -2.41
N VAL A 170 -17.32 1.09 -3.09
CA VAL A 170 -17.22 2.50 -2.68
C VAL A 170 -18.55 3.22 -2.85
N GLU A 171 -19.29 2.98 -3.93
CA GLU A 171 -20.59 3.60 -4.17
C GLU A 171 -21.60 3.20 -3.09
N GLU A 172 -21.66 1.91 -2.75
CA GLU A 172 -22.52 1.40 -1.68
C GLU A 172 -22.14 2.02 -0.33
N MET A 173 -20.84 2.07 -0.02
CA MET A 173 -20.38 2.65 1.24
C MET A 173 -20.78 4.14 1.36
N LEU A 174 -20.52 4.94 0.32
CA LEU A 174 -20.79 6.38 0.31
C LEU A 174 -22.28 6.74 0.15
N SER A 175 -23.11 5.80 -0.28
CA SER A 175 -24.57 5.98 -0.37
C SER A 175 -25.35 5.33 0.79
N SER A 176 -24.65 4.64 1.69
CA SER A 176 -25.23 3.81 2.75
C SER A 176 -26.15 4.58 3.70
N ARG A 177 -27.21 3.92 4.16
CA ARG A 177 -28.19 4.43 5.14
C ARG A 177 -28.77 3.26 5.92
N GLY A 178 -29.18 3.51 7.16
CA GLY A 178 -29.68 2.46 8.05
C GLY A 178 -28.91 2.39 9.37
N GLY A 179 -29.16 1.33 10.12
CA GLY A 179 -28.51 1.07 11.41
C GLY A 179 -27.04 0.69 11.26
N THR A 180 -26.20 1.15 12.18
CA THR A 180 -24.75 0.88 12.18
C THR A 180 -24.37 -0.57 12.44
N HIS A 181 -25.30 -1.42 12.86
CA HIS A 181 -25.08 -2.87 12.93
C HIS A 181 -25.61 -3.59 11.70
N ASP A 182 -26.82 -3.23 11.23
CA ASP A 182 -27.47 -3.88 10.10
C ASP A 182 -26.86 -3.49 8.75
N VAL A 183 -26.38 -2.25 8.64
CA VAL A 183 -25.69 -1.70 7.46
C VAL A 183 -24.31 -1.21 7.89
N PRO A 184 -23.31 -2.11 8.03
CA PRO A 184 -22.04 -1.78 8.68
C PRO A 184 -21.24 -0.65 8.02
N THR A 185 -21.43 -0.41 6.72
CA THR A 185 -20.81 0.70 5.98
C THR A 185 -21.20 2.08 6.51
N THR A 186 -22.36 2.20 7.15
CA THR A 186 -22.79 3.45 7.78
C THR A 186 -21.87 3.89 8.93
N ASN A 187 -21.05 2.98 9.47
CA ASN A 187 -20.00 3.33 10.44
C ASN A 187 -18.95 4.28 9.87
N TYR A 188 -18.80 4.40 8.55
CA TYR A 188 -17.97 5.44 7.93
C TYR A 188 -18.41 6.85 8.36
N TYR A 189 -19.72 7.08 8.44
CA TYR A 189 -20.30 8.33 8.94
C TYR A 189 -20.36 8.42 10.46
N LYS A 190 -20.18 7.31 11.17
CA LYS A 190 -20.09 7.32 12.64
C LYS A 190 -18.68 7.63 13.10
N ALA A 191 -17.66 7.14 12.36
CA ALA A 191 -16.25 7.33 12.64
C ALA A 191 -15.82 8.79 12.53
N GLU A 192 -16.40 9.55 11.60
CA GLU A 192 -16.18 10.99 11.46
C GLU A 192 -17.52 11.75 11.44
N SER A 193 -17.71 12.60 12.44
CA SER A 193 -18.95 13.34 12.63
C SER A 193 -18.89 14.77 12.08
N ASP A 194 -17.68 15.33 11.95
CA ASP A 194 -17.46 16.61 11.32
C ASP A 194 -17.61 16.47 9.80
N VAL A 195 -18.60 17.17 9.23
CA VAL A 195 -18.95 17.08 7.81
C VAL A 195 -17.82 17.58 6.90
N LYS A 196 -17.05 18.60 7.34
CA LYS A 196 -15.91 19.10 6.57
C LYS A 196 -14.80 18.06 6.56
N LYS A 197 -14.48 17.51 7.73
CA LYS A 197 -13.42 16.49 7.83
C LYS A 197 -13.77 15.22 7.07
N LEU A 198 -15.03 14.78 7.15
CA LEU A 198 -15.56 13.67 6.35
C LEU A 198 -15.37 13.93 4.84
N THR A 199 -15.73 15.14 4.38
CA THR A 199 -15.60 15.52 2.96
C THR A 199 -14.13 15.52 2.51
N GLU A 200 -13.24 16.06 3.35
CA GLU A 200 -11.79 16.03 3.10
C GLU A 200 -11.27 14.59 3.00
N ASN A 201 -11.71 13.71 3.89
CA ASN A 201 -11.31 12.31 3.88
C ASN A 201 -11.80 11.59 2.60
N VAL A 202 -13.01 11.88 2.12
CA VAL A 202 -13.51 11.33 0.84
C VAL A 202 -12.63 11.79 -0.33
N ALA A 203 -12.31 13.08 -0.42
CA ALA A 203 -11.44 13.62 -1.46
C ALA A 203 -10.02 13.01 -1.39
N GLN A 204 -9.47 12.91 -0.19
CA GLN A 204 -8.12 12.41 0.02
C GLN A 204 -8.00 10.91 -0.31
N VAL A 205 -8.93 10.08 0.17
CA VAL A 205 -8.87 8.61 -0.03
C VAL A 205 -9.20 8.23 -1.46
N PHE A 206 -10.26 8.78 -2.05
CA PHE A 206 -10.79 8.28 -3.32
C PHE A 206 -10.36 9.09 -4.54
N MET A 207 -9.98 10.35 -4.35
CA MET A 207 -9.49 11.21 -5.43
C MET A 207 -7.98 11.49 -5.33
N GLY A 208 -7.36 11.10 -4.22
CA GLY A 208 -5.95 11.35 -3.95
C GLY A 208 -5.64 12.82 -3.68
N THR A 209 -6.65 13.66 -3.40
CA THR A 209 -6.46 15.12 -3.37
C THR A 209 -6.77 15.74 -2.01
N ARG A 210 -5.94 16.70 -1.61
CA ARG A 210 -6.00 17.36 -0.30
C ARG A 210 -6.61 18.74 -0.44
N ILE A 211 -7.87 18.88 -0.08
CA ILE A 211 -8.65 20.13 -0.28
C ILE A 211 -8.74 21.03 0.96
N GLN A 212 -8.20 20.63 2.11
CA GLN A 212 -8.39 21.34 3.39
C GLN A 212 -7.93 22.81 3.38
N CYS A 213 -6.90 23.16 2.60
CA CYS A 213 -6.47 24.56 2.51
C CYS A 213 -7.57 25.45 1.91
N ALA A 214 -8.37 24.90 0.98
CA ALA A 214 -9.51 25.56 0.34
C ALA A 214 -10.68 25.85 1.29
N GLN A 215 -10.61 25.40 2.55
CA GLN A 215 -11.59 25.74 3.57
C GLN A 215 -11.57 27.23 3.94
N CYS A 216 -10.37 27.83 4.02
CA CYS A 216 -10.20 29.19 4.55
C CYS A 216 -9.77 30.19 3.47
N HIS A 217 -9.09 29.73 2.41
CA HIS A 217 -8.65 30.54 1.27
C HIS A 217 -8.45 29.63 0.06
N ASN A 218 -8.44 30.15 -1.17
CA ASN A 218 -8.12 29.34 -2.34
C ASN A 218 -6.74 28.65 -2.17
N HIS A 219 -6.64 27.39 -2.61
CA HIS A 219 -5.45 26.59 -2.38
C HIS A 219 -4.21 27.26 -3.01
N PRO A 220 -3.08 27.37 -2.28
CA PRO A 220 -1.94 28.16 -2.75
C PRO A 220 -1.10 27.45 -3.83
N PHE A 221 -1.19 26.14 -3.92
CA PHE A 221 -0.41 25.32 -4.86
C PHE A 221 -1.26 24.40 -5.73
N ASP A 222 -2.57 24.68 -5.81
CA ASP A 222 -3.50 23.82 -6.54
C ASP A 222 -4.71 24.65 -7.01
N ARG A 223 -5.53 24.07 -7.88
CA ARG A 223 -6.68 24.73 -8.52
C ARG A 223 -7.90 24.92 -7.62
N TRP A 224 -7.90 24.35 -6.42
CA TRP A 224 -9.11 24.31 -5.58
C TRP A 224 -9.46 25.66 -4.99
N THR A 225 -10.67 26.13 -5.27
CA THR A 225 -11.23 27.36 -4.71
C THR A 225 -12.09 27.08 -3.48
N MET A 226 -12.40 28.13 -2.71
CA MET A 226 -13.41 28.04 -1.65
C MET A 226 -14.78 27.61 -2.18
N ASP A 227 -15.15 28.04 -3.39
CA ASP A 227 -16.41 27.63 -4.03
C ASP A 227 -16.42 26.12 -4.35
N ASP A 228 -15.29 25.56 -4.79
CA ASP A 228 -15.14 24.11 -4.98
C ASP A 228 -15.27 23.35 -3.65
N TYR A 229 -14.56 23.83 -2.62
CA TYR A 229 -14.56 23.19 -1.30
C TYR A 229 -15.96 23.16 -0.69
N TYR A 230 -16.61 24.32 -0.56
CA TYR A 230 -17.93 24.40 0.08
C TYR A 230 -19.02 23.77 -0.77
N GLY A 231 -18.92 23.83 -2.11
CA GLY A 231 -19.81 23.14 -3.01
C GLY A 231 -19.72 21.62 -2.86
N PHE A 232 -18.52 21.08 -2.68
CA PHE A 232 -18.30 19.65 -2.45
C PHE A 232 -18.75 19.22 -1.04
N VAL A 233 -18.46 20.00 0.00
CA VAL A 233 -18.94 19.75 1.38
C VAL A 233 -20.47 19.69 1.44
N SER A 234 -21.16 20.46 0.60
CA SER A 234 -22.62 20.49 0.57
C SER A 234 -23.26 19.14 0.22
N PHE A 235 -22.53 18.17 -0.35
CA PHE A 235 -23.03 16.82 -0.58
C PHE A 235 -23.28 16.03 0.72
N PHE A 236 -22.51 16.34 1.77
CA PHE A 236 -22.51 15.58 3.02
C PHE A 236 -23.27 16.29 4.15
N THR A 237 -23.72 17.54 3.96
CA THR A 237 -24.45 18.31 4.99
C THR A 237 -25.79 17.69 5.39
N GLN A 238 -26.35 16.85 4.52
CA GLN A 238 -27.61 16.14 4.74
C GLN A 238 -27.48 14.87 5.58
N VAL A 239 -26.25 14.43 5.91
CA VAL A 239 -26.03 13.26 6.78
C VAL A 239 -26.52 13.57 8.19
N LYS A 240 -27.49 12.80 8.66
CA LYS A 240 -28.05 12.88 10.01
C LYS A 240 -27.95 11.54 10.73
N ARG A 241 -28.02 11.62 12.05
CA ARG A 241 -27.88 10.50 12.98
C ARG A 241 -29.03 10.56 13.97
N LYS A 242 -29.65 9.42 14.24
CA LYS A 242 -30.62 9.26 15.34
C LYS A 242 -30.34 7.94 16.06
N ARG A 243 -30.79 7.81 17.30
CA ARG A 243 -30.62 6.58 18.08
C ARG A 243 -31.38 5.42 17.41
N GLY A 244 -30.76 4.24 17.37
CA GLY A 244 -31.40 2.99 16.96
C GLY A 244 -32.22 2.35 18.08
N GLU A 245 -32.78 1.18 17.82
CA GLU A 245 -33.45 0.36 18.85
C GLU A 245 -32.44 -0.18 19.87
N ASP A 246 -31.29 -0.66 19.40
CA ASP A 246 -30.14 -0.97 20.25
C ASP A 246 -29.53 0.34 20.79
N PRO A 247 -29.36 0.49 22.12
CA PRO A 247 -28.74 1.67 22.72
C PRO A 247 -27.36 2.04 22.19
N MET A 248 -26.60 1.08 21.65
CA MET A 248 -25.26 1.27 21.09
C MET A 248 -25.28 1.53 19.58
N GLU A 249 -26.45 1.48 18.95
CA GLU A 249 -26.63 1.68 17.52
C GLU A 249 -27.12 3.11 17.19
N GLN A 250 -26.67 3.60 16.03
CA GLN A 250 -27.24 4.79 15.39
C GLN A 250 -27.81 4.43 14.03
N ILE A 251 -28.89 5.11 13.65
CA ILE A 251 -29.43 5.10 12.30
C ILE A 251 -28.88 6.32 11.57
N ILE A 252 -28.13 6.07 10.49
CA ILE A 252 -27.65 7.09 9.57
C ILE A 252 -28.69 7.28 8.45
N TYR A 253 -29.10 8.52 8.21
CA TYR A 253 -30.09 8.85 7.19
C TYR A 253 -29.84 10.23 6.58
N ASP A 254 -30.48 10.51 5.45
CA ASP A 254 -30.43 11.81 4.79
C ASP A 254 -31.60 12.71 5.26
N GLY A 255 -31.28 13.86 5.83
CA GLY A 255 -32.25 14.88 6.27
C GLY A 255 -31.96 16.25 5.65
N SER A 256 -32.45 17.32 6.29
CA SER A 256 -32.14 18.69 5.85
C SER A 256 -30.75 19.13 6.31
N GLY A 257 -30.00 19.82 5.45
CA GLY A 257 -28.73 20.42 5.84
C GLY A 257 -28.14 21.32 4.76
N SER A 258 -27.50 22.40 5.20
CA SER A 258 -26.79 23.35 4.35
C SER A 258 -25.52 23.82 5.06
N ILE A 259 -24.61 24.40 4.30
CA ILE A 259 -23.41 25.05 4.81
C ILE A 259 -23.27 26.40 4.10
N LYS A 260 -22.95 27.45 4.84
CA LYS A 260 -22.67 28.76 4.24
C LYS A 260 -21.27 28.76 3.65
N ASN A 261 -21.15 29.31 2.45
CA ASN A 261 -19.87 29.70 1.89
C ASN A 261 -19.44 31.03 2.55
N PRO A 262 -18.28 31.10 3.24
CA PRO A 262 -17.85 32.31 3.94
C PRO A 262 -17.60 33.51 3.01
N VAL A 263 -17.32 33.27 1.73
CA VAL A 263 -17.04 34.34 0.76
C VAL A 263 -18.33 34.99 0.28
N THR A 264 -19.33 34.18 -0.11
CA THR A 264 -20.58 34.70 -0.66
C THR A 264 -21.65 34.97 0.40
N GLY A 265 -21.50 34.42 1.60
CA GLY A 265 -22.51 34.46 2.67
C GLY A 265 -23.76 33.62 2.41
N GLN A 266 -23.87 33.01 1.23
CA GLN A 266 -25.00 32.18 0.80
C GLN A 266 -24.77 30.71 1.14
N ASN A 267 -25.84 29.93 1.15
CA ASN A 267 -25.72 28.46 1.27
C ASN A 267 -25.05 27.90 0.02
N ALA A 268 -24.04 27.05 0.22
CA ALA A 268 -23.34 26.40 -0.87
C ALA A 268 -24.25 25.39 -1.58
N GLU A 269 -24.25 25.46 -2.91
CA GLU A 269 -24.96 24.53 -3.78
C GLU A 269 -24.06 23.31 -4.10
N PRO A 270 -24.65 22.11 -4.29
CA PRO A 270 -23.90 20.93 -4.71
C PRO A 270 -23.07 21.19 -5.97
N LYS A 271 -21.76 21.02 -5.85
CA LYS A 271 -20.79 21.15 -6.94
C LYS A 271 -19.80 20.01 -6.86
N PHE A 272 -19.68 19.24 -7.94
CA PHE A 272 -18.66 18.20 -8.01
C PHE A 272 -17.27 18.86 -7.95
N LEU A 273 -16.32 18.22 -7.26
CA LEU A 273 -15.00 18.79 -7.09
C LEU A 273 -14.29 18.89 -8.45
N GLY A 274 -14.03 20.14 -8.89
CA GLY A 274 -13.46 20.43 -10.22
C GLY A 274 -14.44 20.27 -11.38
N GLY A 275 -15.74 20.18 -11.10
CA GLY A 275 -16.81 20.08 -12.09
C GLY A 275 -17.88 21.16 -11.91
N GLU A 276 -19.01 20.96 -12.59
CA GLU A 276 -20.13 21.89 -12.58
C GLU A 276 -20.97 21.81 -11.31
N LYS A 277 -21.72 22.90 -11.05
CA LYS A 277 -22.82 22.88 -10.08
C LYS A 277 -23.92 21.97 -10.59
N ILE A 278 -24.56 21.23 -9.68
CA ILE A 278 -25.63 20.32 -10.04
C ILE A 278 -26.89 20.52 -9.20
N GLU A 279 -28.02 20.32 -9.84
CA GLU A 279 -29.31 20.17 -9.17
C GLU A 279 -29.56 18.67 -8.93
N VAL A 280 -29.63 18.27 -7.66
CA VAL A 280 -29.86 16.87 -7.31
C VAL A 280 -31.37 16.57 -7.33
N LYS A 281 -31.82 15.82 -8.34
CA LYS A 281 -33.21 15.37 -8.51
C LYS A 281 -33.33 13.87 -8.32
N ASN A 282 -34.44 13.41 -7.72
CA ASN A 282 -34.82 11.99 -7.58
C ASN A 282 -33.81 11.08 -6.87
N GLN A 283 -32.87 11.64 -6.10
CA GLN A 283 -31.91 10.90 -5.27
C GLN A 283 -31.37 11.80 -4.15
N THR A 284 -30.66 11.23 -3.18
CA THR A 284 -29.99 12.02 -2.13
C THR A 284 -28.69 12.63 -2.66
N ARG A 285 -28.21 13.70 -2.02
CA ARG A 285 -26.91 14.30 -2.37
C ARG A 285 -25.76 13.30 -2.27
N ARG A 286 -25.78 12.44 -1.26
CA ARG A 286 -24.79 11.37 -1.09
C ARG A 286 -24.82 10.34 -2.22
N GLN A 287 -26.02 9.92 -2.64
CA GLN A 287 -26.16 9.04 -3.81
C GLN A 287 -25.62 9.69 -5.08
N ALA A 288 -25.86 10.99 -5.27
CA ALA A 288 -25.37 11.72 -6.44
C ALA A 288 -23.83 11.78 -6.47
N VAL A 289 -23.18 12.12 -5.35
CA VAL A 289 -21.71 12.19 -5.29
C VAL A 289 -21.06 10.82 -5.33
N ALA A 290 -21.66 9.80 -4.71
CA ALA A 290 -21.17 8.43 -4.78
C ALA A 290 -21.10 7.94 -6.23
N LYS A 291 -22.22 8.01 -6.96
CA LYS A 291 -22.32 7.64 -8.38
C LYS A 291 -21.35 8.41 -9.27
N TRP A 292 -21.21 9.73 -9.05
CA TRP A 292 -20.29 10.55 -9.85
C TRP A 292 -18.83 10.17 -9.60
N LEU A 293 -18.47 9.93 -8.34
CA LEU A 293 -17.11 9.59 -7.96
C LEU A 293 -16.70 8.24 -8.56
N THR A 294 -17.59 7.26 -8.53
CA THR A 294 -17.34 5.87 -8.94
C THR A 294 -17.65 5.60 -10.43
N ALA A 295 -18.12 6.60 -11.17
CA ALA A 295 -18.47 6.46 -12.58
C ALA A 295 -17.25 6.16 -13.48
N PRO A 296 -17.40 5.26 -14.49
CA PRO A 296 -16.47 5.18 -15.60
C PRO A 296 -16.29 6.55 -16.26
N GLY A 297 -15.07 7.08 -16.27
CA GLY A 297 -14.75 8.40 -16.80
C GLY A 297 -14.54 9.49 -15.75
N ASN A 298 -14.76 9.21 -14.45
CA ASN A 298 -14.28 10.10 -13.39
C ASN A 298 -12.74 10.22 -13.49
N PRO A 299 -12.16 11.45 -13.57
CA PRO A 299 -10.74 11.62 -13.86
C PRO A 299 -9.82 11.28 -12.67
N TRP A 300 -10.40 11.00 -11.50
CA TRP A 300 -9.69 10.82 -10.25
C TRP A 300 -9.75 9.39 -9.74
N PHE A 301 -10.95 8.83 -9.64
CA PHE A 301 -11.19 7.61 -8.86
C PHE A 301 -10.36 6.41 -9.32
N ALA A 302 -10.44 6.05 -10.60
CA ALA A 302 -9.72 4.90 -11.13
C ALA A 302 -8.20 5.10 -11.09
N ARG A 303 -7.72 6.31 -11.39
CA ARG A 303 -6.29 6.66 -11.39
C ARG A 303 -5.72 6.64 -9.99
N ASN A 304 -6.38 7.27 -9.03
CA ASN A 304 -5.94 7.29 -7.64
C ASN A 304 -5.96 5.89 -7.03
N THR A 305 -7.02 5.12 -7.25
CA THR A 305 -7.08 3.72 -6.80
C THR A 305 -5.91 2.93 -7.39
N ALA A 306 -5.63 3.08 -8.69
CA ALA A 306 -4.49 2.41 -9.30
C ALA A 306 -3.14 2.89 -8.75
N ASN A 307 -2.99 4.17 -8.41
CA ASN A 307 -1.79 4.72 -7.79
C ASN A 307 -1.56 4.16 -6.37
N ILE A 308 -2.62 4.00 -5.58
CA ILE A 308 -2.57 3.34 -4.27
C ILE A 308 -2.11 1.89 -4.45
N VAL A 309 -2.71 1.16 -5.40
CA VAL A 309 -2.32 -0.23 -5.70
C VAL A 309 -0.87 -0.31 -6.15
N TRP A 310 -0.45 0.55 -7.06
CA TRP A 310 0.93 0.65 -7.54
C TRP A 310 1.93 0.87 -6.41
N SER A 311 1.64 1.83 -5.51
CA SER A 311 2.56 2.18 -4.42
C SER A 311 2.80 1.03 -3.45
N HIS A 312 1.86 0.09 -3.31
CA HIS A 312 2.07 -1.12 -2.52
C HIS A 312 3.22 -1.97 -3.08
N PHE A 313 3.28 -2.17 -4.40
CA PHE A 313 4.30 -3.00 -5.06
C PHE A 313 5.63 -2.30 -5.26
N PHE A 314 5.63 -0.98 -5.45
CA PHE A 314 6.85 -0.20 -5.73
C PHE A 314 7.38 0.58 -4.52
N GLY A 315 6.60 0.67 -3.43
CA GLY A 315 6.95 1.41 -2.22
C GLY A 315 6.79 2.93 -2.32
N ILE A 316 6.54 3.44 -3.53
CA ILE A 316 6.22 4.83 -3.83
C ILE A 316 5.16 4.85 -4.93
N GLY A 317 4.31 5.87 -4.95
CA GLY A 317 3.34 6.08 -6.02
C GLY A 317 3.95 6.62 -7.31
N ILE A 318 3.20 6.57 -8.41
CA ILE A 318 3.50 7.36 -9.62
C ILE A 318 3.26 8.84 -9.32
N VAL A 319 2.23 9.15 -8.51
CA VAL A 319 2.20 10.38 -7.70
C VAL A 319 2.54 9.97 -6.28
N ASP A 320 3.55 10.61 -5.68
CA ASP A 320 3.97 10.33 -4.31
C ASP A 320 4.04 11.64 -3.50
N PRO A 321 3.43 11.72 -2.30
CA PRO A 321 2.55 10.73 -1.69
C PRO A 321 1.27 10.45 -2.51
N VAL A 322 0.75 9.22 -2.41
CA VAL A 322 -0.42 8.78 -3.22
C VAL A 322 -1.70 9.58 -2.96
N ASP A 323 -1.82 10.14 -1.77
CA ASP A 323 -2.94 10.95 -1.31
C ASP A 323 -2.66 12.45 -1.44
N ASP A 324 -1.72 12.83 -2.32
CA ASP A 324 -1.29 14.22 -2.55
C ASP A 324 -1.18 14.61 -4.04
N VAL A 325 -2.22 14.30 -4.81
CA VAL A 325 -2.35 14.68 -6.21
C VAL A 325 -2.73 16.15 -6.32
N ARG A 326 -1.78 16.94 -6.82
CA ARG A 326 -1.93 18.39 -7.10
C ARG A 326 -1.20 18.75 -8.39
N ILE A 327 -1.51 19.92 -8.94
CA ILE A 327 -0.76 20.47 -10.09
C ILE A 327 0.73 20.58 -9.74
N SER A 328 1.06 21.04 -8.52
CA SER A 328 2.45 21.17 -8.05
C SER A 328 3.13 19.85 -7.65
N ASN A 329 2.40 18.73 -7.66
CA ASN A 329 2.91 17.38 -7.39
C ASN A 329 2.39 16.41 -8.46
N PRO A 330 2.87 16.55 -9.71
CA PRO A 330 2.37 15.76 -10.83
C PRO A 330 2.84 14.31 -10.75
N ALA A 331 2.20 13.46 -11.55
CA ALA A 331 2.67 12.10 -11.79
C ALA A 331 4.05 12.11 -12.45
N THR A 332 4.97 11.25 -11.97
CA THR A 332 6.29 11.04 -12.59
C THR A 332 6.13 10.44 -13.99
N ASN A 333 5.11 9.61 -14.20
CA ASN A 333 4.71 9.07 -15.49
C ASN A 333 3.18 9.23 -15.69
N PRO A 334 2.72 10.40 -16.18
CA PRO A 334 1.29 10.67 -16.40
C PRO A 334 0.63 9.69 -17.37
N GLU A 335 1.34 9.28 -18.42
CA GLU A 335 0.84 8.34 -19.43
C GLU A 335 0.60 6.96 -18.81
N LEU A 336 1.53 6.48 -17.97
CA LEU A 336 1.35 5.23 -17.22
C LEU A 336 0.15 5.30 -16.25
N LEU A 337 0.04 6.37 -15.47
CA LEU A 337 -1.08 6.55 -14.53
C LEU A 337 -2.42 6.61 -15.27
N HIS A 338 -2.45 7.26 -16.43
CA HIS A 338 -3.61 7.27 -17.31
C HIS A 338 -3.98 5.86 -17.79
N ALA A 339 -3.00 5.10 -18.28
CA ALA A 339 -3.21 3.75 -18.77
C ALA A 339 -3.69 2.79 -17.69
N LEU A 340 -3.10 2.83 -16.49
CA LEU A 340 -3.53 2.02 -15.34
C LEU A 340 -4.98 2.32 -14.95
N GLY A 341 -5.36 3.61 -14.86
CA GLY A 341 -6.75 3.99 -14.56
C GLY A 341 -7.74 3.60 -15.66
N GLY A 342 -7.32 3.70 -16.93
CA GLY A 342 -8.08 3.24 -18.09
C GLY A 342 -8.34 1.74 -18.04
N LYS A 343 -7.28 0.94 -17.85
CA LYS A 343 -7.37 -0.52 -17.71
C LYS A 343 -8.20 -0.95 -16.52
N PHE A 344 -8.06 -0.28 -15.38
CA PHE A 344 -8.89 -0.57 -14.22
C PHE A 344 -10.38 -0.34 -14.50
N THR A 345 -10.72 0.70 -15.28
CA THR A 345 -12.09 0.93 -15.73
C THR A 345 -12.56 -0.14 -16.74
N GLU A 346 -11.72 -0.51 -17.71
CA GLU A 346 -11.98 -1.60 -18.68
C GLU A 346 -12.22 -2.95 -17.98
N TYR A 347 -11.54 -3.19 -16.87
CA TYR A 347 -11.67 -4.40 -16.06
C TYR A 347 -12.90 -4.40 -15.15
N ASN A 348 -13.78 -3.40 -15.28
CA ASN A 348 -14.89 -3.16 -14.35
C ASN A 348 -14.41 -3.10 -12.90
N PHE A 349 -13.34 -2.36 -12.66
CA PHE A 349 -12.75 -2.13 -11.33
C PHE A 349 -12.36 -3.42 -10.58
N ASP A 350 -11.97 -4.46 -11.32
CA ASP A 350 -11.41 -5.71 -10.80
C ASP A 350 -9.97 -5.49 -10.28
N MET A 351 -9.82 -5.56 -8.96
CA MET A 351 -8.55 -5.34 -8.28
C MET A 351 -7.52 -6.42 -8.58
N LYS A 352 -7.95 -7.69 -8.70
CA LYS A 352 -7.03 -8.80 -8.99
C LYS A 352 -6.41 -8.65 -10.36
N LYS A 353 -7.18 -8.25 -11.39
CA LYS A 353 -6.64 -8.01 -12.74
C LYS A 353 -5.62 -6.88 -12.77
N LEU A 354 -5.87 -5.78 -12.06
CA LEU A 354 -4.91 -4.69 -11.96
C LEU A 354 -3.60 -5.13 -11.28
N VAL A 355 -3.70 -5.86 -10.17
CA VAL A 355 -2.52 -6.43 -9.49
C VAL A 355 -1.78 -7.41 -10.40
N ARG A 356 -2.51 -8.25 -11.13
CA ARG A 356 -1.95 -9.21 -12.07
C ARG A 356 -1.09 -8.52 -13.14
N ASP A 357 -1.58 -7.43 -13.73
CA ASP A 357 -0.82 -6.66 -14.73
C ASP A 357 0.45 -6.07 -14.13
N ILE A 358 0.36 -5.49 -12.93
CA ILE A 358 1.51 -4.92 -12.23
C ILE A 358 2.57 -6.00 -11.99
N CYS A 359 2.21 -7.14 -11.41
CA CYS A 359 3.17 -8.19 -11.09
C CYS A 359 3.74 -8.90 -12.34
N ASN A 360 2.99 -8.95 -13.45
CA ASN A 360 3.48 -9.49 -14.72
C ASN A 360 4.36 -8.51 -15.51
N SER A 361 4.34 -7.21 -15.17
CA SER A 361 5.22 -6.23 -15.82
C SER A 361 6.69 -6.59 -15.63
N ARG A 362 7.50 -6.33 -16.67
CA ARG A 362 8.95 -6.39 -16.58
C ARG A 362 9.45 -5.40 -15.52
N THR A 363 8.85 -4.21 -15.44
CA THR A 363 9.17 -3.17 -14.46
C THR A 363 9.11 -3.68 -13.00
N TYR A 364 8.07 -4.43 -12.64
CA TYR A 364 7.98 -5.03 -11.30
C TYR A 364 9.06 -6.09 -11.05
N GLN A 365 9.51 -6.78 -12.11
CA GLN A 365 10.46 -7.89 -12.04
C GLN A 365 11.93 -7.44 -12.20
N LEU A 366 12.22 -6.14 -12.17
CA LEU A 366 13.58 -5.63 -12.23
C LEU A 366 14.38 -5.99 -10.96
N SER A 367 15.69 -6.09 -11.12
CA SER A 367 16.65 -6.22 -10.03
C SER A 367 16.71 -4.93 -9.21
N THR A 368 17.05 -5.05 -7.92
CA THR A 368 17.41 -3.92 -7.06
C THR A 368 18.82 -3.39 -7.33
N ARG A 369 19.64 -4.12 -8.09
CA ARG A 369 20.97 -3.67 -8.49
C ARG A 369 20.86 -2.61 -9.58
N ALA A 370 21.22 -1.38 -9.23
CA ALA A 370 21.33 -0.29 -10.18
C ALA A 370 22.54 -0.49 -11.11
N ASN A 371 22.42 -0.01 -12.34
CA ASN A 371 23.51 0.21 -13.28
C ASN A 371 23.95 1.69 -13.26
N SER A 372 25.02 2.01 -13.97
CA SER A 372 25.59 3.38 -14.01
C SER A 372 24.62 4.45 -14.52
N THR A 373 23.63 4.08 -15.32
CA THR A 373 22.66 5.04 -15.88
C THR A 373 21.48 5.30 -14.94
N ASN A 374 21.24 4.46 -13.95
CA ASN A 374 20.03 4.52 -13.12
C ASN A 374 20.28 4.60 -11.61
N GLU A 375 21.54 4.63 -11.17
CA GLU A 375 21.92 4.76 -9.75
C GLU A 375 21.28 5.96 -9.03
N ALA A 376 21.09 7.08 -9.74
CA ALA A 376 20.47 8.29 -9.18
C ALA A 376 18.94 8.32 -9.35
N ASP A 377 18.35 7.38 -10.08
CA ASP A 377 16.90 7.35 -10.30
C ASP A 377 16.17 6.83 -9.07
N ASN A 378 15.28 7.64 -8.53
CA ASN A 378 14.51 7.29 -7.35
C ASN A 378 12.99 7.26 -7.61
N THR A 379 12.53 7.65 -8.79
CA THR A 379 11.11 7.97 -9.04
C THR A 379 10.57 7.42 -10.35
N ASN A 380 11.43 6.96 -11.27
CA ASN A 380 11.02 6.55 -12.63
C ASN A 380 10.96 5.02 -12.81
N PHE A 381 11.11 4.25 -11.73
CA PHE A 381 10.97 2.80 -11.72
C PHE A 381 11.97 2.08 -12.65
N SER A 382 13.18 2.63 -12.80
CA SER A 382 14.25 2.03 -13.60
C SER A 382 14.86 0.75 -13.00
N HIS A 383 14.59 0.48 -11.73
CA HIS A 383 15.02 -0.69 -10.97
C HIS A 383 14.04 -0.92 -9.81
N ALA A 384 14.05 -2.12 -9.24
CA ALA A 384 13.26 -2.38 -8.04
C ALA A 384 13.86 -1.66 -6.83
N ARG A 385 13.01 -1.23 -5.89
CA ARG A 385 13.45 -0.59 -4.64
C ARG A 385 13.57 -1.62 -3.54
N VAL A 386 14.60 -1.51 -2.73
CA VAL A 386 14.69 -2.23 -1.45
C VAL A 386 13.68 -1.58 -0.49
N ARG A 387 12.70 -2.35 -0.01
CA ARG A 387 11.59 -1.88 0.81
C ARG A 387 11.54 -2.62 2.13
N ARG A 388 11.48 -1.91 3.24
CA ARG A 388 11.29 -2.54 4.56
C ARG A 388 9.96 -3.29 4.59
N LEU A 389 9.92 -4.47 5.20
CA LEU A 389 8.65 -5.13 5.49
C LEU A 389 7.83 -4.31 6.48
N ARG A 390 6.51 -4.21 6.25
CA ARG A 390 5.58 -3.56 7.17
C ARG A 390 5.51 -4.31 8.49
N ALA A 391 5.09 -3.63 9.56
CA ALA A 391 5.03 -4.20 10.90
C ALA A 391 4.22 -5.51 10.95
N GLU A 392 3.07 -5.54 10.30
CA GLU A 392 2.17 -6.68 10.24
C GLU A 392 2.81 -7.85 9.50
N ILE A 393 3.34 -7.58 8.31
CA ILE A 393 4.01 -8.60 7.47
C ILE A 393 5.21 -9.17 8.19
N LEU A 394 6.07 -8.33 8.78
CA LEU A 394 7.25 -8.78 9.49
C LEU A 394 6.88 -9.64 10.73
N LEU A 395 5.84 -9.28 11.47
CA LEU A 395 5.37 -10.07 12.61
C LEU A 395 4.77 -11.41 12.17
N ASP A 396 4.05 -11.42 11.04
CA ASP A 396 3.45 -12.62 10.48
C ASP A 396 4.49 -13.56 9.89
N THR A 397 5.49 -13.04 9.17
CA THR A 397 6.60 -13.86 8.69
C THR A 397 7.44 -14.38 9.86
N LEU A 398 7.67 -13.58 10.92
CA LEU A 398 8.34 -14.08 12.13
C LEU A 398 7.58 -15.24 12.77
N ALA A 399 6.26 -15.13 12.89
CA ALA A 399 5.42 -16.21 13.40
C ALA A 399 5.47 -17.45 12.49
N GLN A 400 5.43 -17.26 11.17
CA GLN A 400 5.51 -18.31 10.17
C GLN A 400 6.84 -19.05 10.25
N VAL A 401 7.97 -18.35 10.13
CA VAL A 401 9.29 -19.00 10.05
C VAL A 401 9.68 -19.65 11.37
N THR A 402 9.25 -19.12 12.51
CA THR A 402 9.56 -19.71 13.81
C THR A 402 8.52 -20.73 14.28
N ASP A 403 7.46 -21.01 13.52
CA ASP A 403 6.34 -21.87 13.95
C ASP A 403 5.75 -21.43 15.32
N THR A 404 5.70 -20.12 15.57
CA THR A 404 5.14 -19.55 16.81
C THR A 404 3.90 -18.71 16.56
N PRO A 405 2.69 -19.22 16.89
CA PRO A 405 1.44 -18.54 16.55
C PRO A 405 1.31 -17.19 17.26
N ASN A 406 0.83 -16.19 16.52
CA ASN A 406 0.46 -14.89 17.08
C ASN A 406 -0.85 -14.98 17.88
N LYS A 407 -1.00 -14.10 18.88
CA LYS A 407 -2.25 -13.91 19.61
C LYS A 407 -2.57 -12.43 19.71
N PHE A 408 -3.78 -12.07 19.28
CA PHE A 408 -4.31 -10.72 19.37
C PHE A 408 -5.61 -10.72 20.17
N ARG A 409 -5.93 -9.56 20.77
CA ARG A 409 -7.19 -9.37 21.48
C ARG A 409 -8.36 -9.58 20.51
N GLY A 410 -9.35 -10.37 20.91
CA GLY A 410 -10.56 -10.60 20.11
C GLY A 410 -10.39 -11.52 18.89
N LEU A 411 -9.19 -12.09 18.68
CA LEU A 411 -8.90 -13.02 17.58
C LEU A 411 -8.42 -14.39 18.11
N PRO A 412 -8.66 -15.51 17.40
CA PRO A 412 -8.16 -16.83 17.80
C PRO A 412 -6.63 -16.90 17.80
N LEU A 413 -6.07 -17.88 18.52
CA LEU A 413 -4.64 -18.17 18.48
C LEU A 413 -4.24 -18.57 17.06
N GLY A 414 -3.12 -18.04 16.56
CA GLY A 414 -2.65 -18.27 15.18
C GLY A 414 -3.20 -17.28 14.15
N SER A 415 -4.00 -16.30 14.57
CA SER A 415 -4.45 -15.23 13.67
C SER A 415 -3.27 -14.36 13.22
N ARG A 416 -3.31 -13.87 11.98
CA ARG A 416 -2.29 -12.97 11.44
C ARG A 416 -2.52 -11.53 11.89
N ALA A 417 -1.46 -10.74 11.94
CA ALA A 417 -1.49 -9.32 12.24
C ALA A 417 -2.28 -8.55 11.18
N VAL A 418 -2.22 -8.98 9.91
CA VAL A 418 -3.06 -8.42 8.83
C VAL A 418 -4.56 -8.60 9.09
N ASN A 419 -4.97 -9.57 9.91
CA ASN A 419 -6.39 -9.81 10.24
C ASN A 419 -6.93 -8.91 11.36
N ILE A 420 -6.11 -8.02 11.93
CA ILE A 420 -6.54 -7.15 13.03
C ILE A 420 -7.61 -6.17 12.52
N ALA A 421 -8.85 -6.39 12.97
CA ALA A 421 -10.01 -5.61 12.57
C ALA A 421 -10.02 -4.19 13.15
N ASP A 422 -9.64 -4.02 14.42
CA ASP A 422 -9.63 -2.73 15.10
C ASP A 422 -8.24 -2.08 15.06
N GLY A 423 -8.14 -0.87 14.52
CA GLY A 423 -6.91 -0.07 14.51
C GLY A 423 -6.26 0.09 15.88
N ASN A 424 -7.03 0.08 16.98
CA ASN A 424 -6.50 0.20 18.35
C ASN A 424 -5.87 -1.08 18.91
N THR A 425 -6.10 -2.25 18.29
CA THR A 425 -5.48 -3.49 18.72
C THR A 425 -4.03 -3.52 18.23
N SER A 426 -3.07 -3.54 19.16
CA SER A 426 -1.64 -3.54 18.86
C SER A 426 -0.86 -4.37 19.87
N THR A 427 0.41 -4.62 19.56
CA THR A 427 1.43 -5.19 20.46
C THR A 427 2.61 -4.21 20.54
N TYR A 428 3.53 -4.44 21.48
CA TYR A 428 4.77 -3.64 21.52
C TYR A 428 5.55 -3.70 20.20
N PHE A 429 5.59 -4.90 19.57
CA PHE A 429 6.21 -5.08 18.25
C PHE A 429 5.54 -4.22 17.19
N LEU A 430 4.22 -4.32 17.02
CA LEU A 430 3.49 -3.59 15.97
C LEU A 430 3.64 -2.08 16.13
N THR A 431 3.58 -1.58 17.36
CA THR A 431 3.78 -0.14 17.65
C THR A 431 5.21 0.29 17.31
N THR A 432 6.23 -0.45 17.74
CA THR A 432 7.65 -0.13 17.48
C THR A 432 7.98 -0.14 15.98
N PHE A 433 7.35 -1.02 15.21
CA PHE A 433 7.56 -1.15 13.77
C PHE A 433 6.65 -0.26 12.91
N GLY A 434 5.89 0.65 13.53
CA GLY A 434 5.20 1.73 12.82
C GLY A 434 3.83 1.36 12.22
N ARG A 435 3.13 0.37 12.80
CA ARG A 435 1.74 0.05 12.41
C ARG A 435 0.82 1.25 12.58
N ALA A 436 -0.09 1.47 11.63
CA ALA A 436 -1.10 2.51 11.72
C ALA A 436 -2.11 2.25 12.85
N THR A 437 -2.50 3.32 13.54
CA THR A 437 -3.62 3.29 14.50
C THR A 437 -4.98 3.49 13.82
N ARG A 438 -4.96 3.80 12.52
CA ARG A 438 -6.10 4.14 11.65
C ARG A 438 -6.81 5.41 12.12
N LYS A 439 -6.06 6.34 12.71
CA LYS A 439 -6.56 7.62 13.24
C LYS A 439 -6.83 8.63 12.14
N THR A 440 -6.11 8.53 11.03
CA THR A 440 -6.14 9.45 9.90
C THR A 440 -6.22 8.65 8.61
N VAL A 441 -6.64 9.30 7.52
CA VAL A 441 -6.57 8.74 6.18
C VAL A 441 -5.20 8.95 5.52
N CYS A 442 -4.22 9.53 6.24
CA CYS A 442 -2.93 9.89 5.66
C CYS A 442 -2.15 8.63 5.26
N SER A 443 -1.65 8.62 4.02
CA SER A 443 -0.66 7.62 3.58
C SER A 443 0.55 7.54 4.51
N CYS A 444 0.87 8.65 5.17
CA CYS A 444 1.98 8.83 6.10
C CYS A 444 1.77 8.26 7.52
N GLU A 445 0.58 7.73 7.86
CA GLU A 445 0.33 7.19 9.21
C GLU A 445 1.17 5.94 9.50
N VAL A 446 1.39 5.12 8.47
CA VAL A 446 2.29 3.96 8.54
C VAL A 446 3.72 4.46 8.45
N LYS A 447 4.55 4.14 9.44
CA LYS A 447 5.95 4.57 9.48
C LYS A 447 6.85 3.49 8.91
N MET A 448 7.54 3.80 7.82
CA MET A 448 8.42 2.85 7.12
C MET A 448 9.90 3.10 7.40
N GLU A 449 10.23 4.25 7.99
CA GLU A 449 11.59 4.64 8.31
C GLU A 449 12.19 3.73 9.39
N PRO A 450 13.43 3.23 9.20
CA PRO A 450 14.11 2.45 10.21
C PRO A 450 14.46 3.33 11.42
N ASN A 451 14.43 2.75 12.63
CA ASN A 451 14.90 3.43 13.83
C ASN A 451 15.69 2.49 14.76
N LEU A 452 16.45 3.08 15.70
CA LEU A 452 17.31 2.33 16.62
C LEU A 452 16.52 1.34 17.49
N SER A 453 15.32 1.73 17.96
CA SER A 453 14.48 0.89 18.81
C SER A 453 14.04 -0.39 18.09
N GLN A 454 13.77 -0.34 16.77
CA GLN A 454 13.46 -1.52 15.97
C GLN A 454 14.63 -2.50 15.92
N ALA A 455 15.84 -2.00 15.69
CA ALA A 455 17.05 -2.83 15.66
C ALA A 455 17.32 -3.48 17.02
N LEU A 456 17.25 -2.70 18.10
CA LEU A 456 17.42 -3.22 19.46
C LEU A 456 16.37 -4.26 19.84
N HIS A 457 15.12 -4.08 19.38
CA HIS A 457 14.04 -5.02 19.68
C HIS A 457 14.23 -6.38 19.00
N LEU A 458 14.79 -6.41 17.78
CA LEU A 458 15.09 -7.66 17.08
C LEU A 458 16.32 -8.37 17.68
N LEU A 459 17.36 -7.60 18.04
CA LEU A 459 18.61 -8.16 18.54
C LEU A 459 18.49 -8.70 19.98
N ASN A 460 17.84 -7.95 20.86
CA ASN A 460 17.89 -8.21 22.32
C ASN A 460 16.58 -8.75 22.90
N GLY A 461 15.55 -8.98 22.09
CA GLY A 461 14.17 -9.15 22.57
C GLY A 461 13.60 -10.56 22.54
N ASP A 462 12.50 -10.73 23.28
CA ASP A 462 11.56 -11.87 23.18
C ASP A 462 11.00 -12.06 21.75
N ALA A 463 11.10 -11.03 20.90
CA ALA A 463 10.54 -11.04 19.56
C ALA A 463 11.18 -12.07 18.63
N VAL A 464 12.47 -12.40 18.83
CA VAL A 464 13.21 -13.36 17.96
C VAL A 464 13.70 -14.55 18.78
N ASN A 465 14.53 -14.34 19.80
CA ASN A 465 15.19 -15.44 20.51
C ASN A 465 14.18 -16.39 21.21
N ASN A 466 13.23 -15.81 21.96
CA ASN A 466 12.19 -16.59 22.63
C ASN A 466 11.28 -17.32 21.62
N ARG A 467 11.04 -16.74 20.44
CA ARG A 467 10.29 -17.42 19.37
C ARG A 467 11.02 -18.62 18.81
N ILE A 468 12.32 -18.51 18.53
CA ILE A 468 13.14 -19.63 18.04
C ILE A 468 13.07 -20.79 19.04
N GLN A 469 13.32 -20.51 20.32
CA GLN A 469 13.31 -21.54 21.38
C GLN A 469 11.94 -22.20 21.57
N ARG A 470 10.85 -21.41 21.51
CA ARG A 470 9.47 -21.94 21.65
C ARG A 470 9.01 -22.71 20.43
N GLY A 471 9.39 -22.26 19.24
CA GLY A 471 9.06 -22.86 17.96
C GLY A 471 9.68 -24.23 17.75
N ARG A 472 10.88 -24.42 18.29
CA ARG A 472 11.65 -25.68 18.20
C ARG A 472 11.92 -26.15 16.78
N VAL A 473 11.98 -25.23 15.82
CA VAL A 473 12.16 -25.54 14.39
C VAL A 473 13.44 -26.34 14.16
N VAL A 474 14.56 -25.89 14.74
CA VAL A 474 15.86 -26.57 14.63
C VAL A 474 15.79 -27.99 15.20
N GLN A 475 15.25 -28.14 16.40
CA GLN A 475 15.14 -29.43 17.08
C GLN A 475 14.20 -30.39 16.34
N ASN A 476 13.12 -29.88 15.73
CA ASN A 476 12.20 -30.69 14.94
C ASN A 476 12.89 -31.20 13.66
N LEU A 477 13.63 -30.33 12.95
CA LEU A 477 14.41 -30.74 11.77
C LEU A 477 15.49 -31.77 12.12
N GLN A 478 16.16 -31.62 13.27
CA GLN A 478 17.12 -32.62 13.76
C GLN A 478 16.43 -33.95 14.12
N LYS A 479 15.24 -33.92 14.73
CA LYS A 479 14.45 -35.13 15.03
C LYS A 479 13.97 -35.86 13.77
N GLU A 480 13.76 -35.14 12.68
CA GLU A 480 13.50 -35.70 11.35
C GLU A 480 14.74 -36.35 10.72
N GLY A 481 15.91 -36.26 11.37
CA GLY A 481 17.16 -36.85 10.92
C GLY A 481 17.97 -35.99 9.95
N LYS A 482 17.61 -34.70 9.77
CA LYS A 482 18.38 -33.79 8.92
C LYS A 482 19.75 -33.49 9.52
N LYS A 483 20.79 -33.55 8.70
CA LYS A 483 22.15 -33.15 9.07
C LYS A 483 22.25 -31.64 9.29
N PRO A 484 23.22 -31.13 10.05
CA PRO A 484 23.39 -29.69 10.30
C PRO A 484 23.40 -28.83 9.02
N GLU A 485 24.07 -29.29 7.96
CA GLU A 485 24.11 -28.62 6.66
C GLU A 485 22.72 -28.51 6.00
N GLU A 486 21.91 -29.56 6.12
CA GLU A 486 20.54 -29.61 5.61
C GLU A 486 19.61 -28.73 6.45
N VAL A 487 19.84 -28.65 7.76
CA VAL A 487 19.15 -27.71 8.65
C VAL A 487 19.45 -26.28 8.24
N ILE A 488 20.73 -25.92 8.04
CA ILE A 488 21.11 -24.58 7.55
C ILE A 488 20.40 -24.26 6.25
N LYS A 489 20.43 -25.17 5.26
CA LYS A 489 19.75 -24.97 3.98
C LYS A 489 18.26 -24.72 4.17
N SER A 490 17.58 -25.52 5.00
CA SER A 490 16.15 -25.34 5.30
C SER A 490 15.86 -24.00 5.98
N LEU A 491 16.71 -23.55 6.93
CA LEU A 491 16.58 -22.23 7.55
C LEU A 491 16.73 -21.08 6.54
N TYR A 492 17.67 -21.20 5.60
CA TYR A 492 17.85 -20.22 4.52
C TYR A 492 16.63 -20.16 3.59
N LEU A 493 16.12 -21.31 3.13
CA LEU A 493 14.93 -21.37 2.27
C LEU A 493 13.69 -20.82 3.00
N ARG A 494 13.53 -21.15 4.28
CA ARG A 494 12.41 -20.70 5.12
C ARG A 494 12.44 -19.19 5.41
N THR A 495 13.62 -18.59 5.55
CA THR A 495 13.76 -17.17 5.96
C THR A 495 13.99 -16.21 4.81
N VAL A 496 14.94 -16.52 3.93
CA VAL A 496 15.38 -15.65 2.83
C VAL A 496 15.07 -16.23 1.44
N SER A 497 14.42 -17.40 1.38
CA SER A 497 13.86 -17.96 0.13
C SER A 497 14.89 -18.28 -0.95
N ARG A 498 16.13 -18.58 -0.55
CA ARG A 498 17.21 -19.06 -1.42
C ARG A 498 18.12 -20.01 -0.62
N PRO A 499 18.91 -20.88 -1.25
CA PRO A 499 19.97 -21.58 -0.54
C PRO A 499 21.08 -20.62 -0.07
N PRO A 500 21.89 -21.01 0.94
CA PRO A 500 23.14 -20.32 1.22
C PRO A 500 24.06 -20.35 0.00
N THR A 501 24.81 -19.28 -0.21
CA THR A 501 25.89 -19.21 -1.20
C THR A 501 27.08 -20.06 -0.75
N ASP A 502 27.97 -20.44 -1.67
CA ASP A 502 29.17 -21.24 -1.35
C ASP A 502 30.03 -20.60 -0.25
N VAL A 503 30.12 -19.26 -0.23
CA VAL A 503 30.86 -18.50 0.78
C VAL A 503 30.16 -18.56 2.14
N GLU A 504 28.83 -18.42 2.17
CA GLU A 504 28.03 -18.55 3.40
C GLU A 504 28.12 -19.98 3.94
N SER A 505 27.91 -20.99 3.10
CA SER A 505 28.02 -22.41 3.46
C SER A 505 29.38 -22.76 4.02
N SER A 506 30.46 -22.33 3.36
CA SER A 506 31.83 -22.62 3.83
C SER A 506 32.09 -22.02 5.22
N ARG A 507 31.66 -20.78 5.46
CA ARG A 507 31.83 -20.14 6.78
C ARG A 507 31.01 -20.82 7.86
N LEU A 508 29.76 -21.15 7.58
CA LEU A 508 28.86 -21.80 8.55
C LEU A 508 29.31 -23.24 8.87
N ASN A 509 29.78 -23.98 7.86
CA ASN A 509 30.29 -25.33 8.07
C ASN A 509 31.59 -25.34 8.89
N ASN A 510 32.46 -24.34 8.72
CA ASN A 510 33.64 -24.20 9.57
C ASN A 510 33.26 -24.00 11.04
N VAL A 511 32.28 -23.13 11.33
CA VAL A 511 31.79 -22.93 12.71
C VAL A 511 31.21 -24.22 13.30
N LEU A 512 30.45 -24.98 12.50
CA LEU A 512 29.91 -26.27 12.94
C LEU A 512 31.00 -27.33 13.17
N SER A 513 32.09 -27.31 12.39
CA SER A 513 33.19 -28.28 12.50
C SER A 513 33.99 -28.16 13.80
N GLU A 514 33.93 -26.98 14.45
CA GLU A 514 34.59 -26.72 15.74
C GLU A 514 33.77 -27.25 16.93
N THR A 515 32.55 -27.74 16.70
CA THR A 515 31.59 -28.14 17.74
C THR A 515 31.31 -29.64 17.69
N THR A 516 31.54 -30.36 18.79
CA THR A 516 31.33 -31.83 18.85
C THR A 516 30.12 -32.25 19.68
N GLU A 517 29.65 -31.41 20.60
CA GLU A 517 28.55 -31.75 21.50
C GLU A 517 27.18 -31.48 20.84
N PRO A 518 26.23 -32.44 20.85
CA PRO A 518 24.93 -32.27 20.17
C PRO A 518 24.11 -31.06 20.65
N ALA A 519 24.22 -30.71 21.93
CA ALA A 519 23.56 -29.54 22.50
C ALA A 519 24.16 -28.23 21.96
N GLU A 520 25.48 -28.16 21.83
CA GLU A 520 26.18 -27.00 21.26
C GLU A 520 25.87 -26.86 19.76
N VAL A 521 25.83 -27.97 19.01
CA VAL A 521 25.42 -27.95 17.59
C VAL A 521 24.02 -27.35 17.43
N THR A 522 23.09 -27.71 18.33
CA THR A 522 21.73 -27.16 18.32
C THR A 522 21.75 -25.66 18.60
N GLN A 523 22.53 -25.21 19.57
CA GLN A 523 22.69 -23.78 19.88
C GLN A 523 23.26 -23.00 18.69
N VAL A 524 24.31 -23.51 18.03
CA VAL A 524 24.88 -22.87 16.83
C VAL A 524 23.84 -22.74 15.72
N LEU A 525 23.02 -23.76 15.48
CA LEU A 525 21.96 -23.72 14.48
C LEU A 525 20.85 -22.70 14.85
N GLU A 526 20.51 -22.58 16.13
CA GLU A 526 19.59 -21.54 16.62
C GLU A 526 20.19 -20.13 16.46
N ASP A 527 21.49 -19.95 16.70
CA ASP A 527 22.19 -18.67 16.50
C ASP A 527 22.24 -18.29 15.02
N ILE A 528 22.44 -19.26 14.12
CA ILE A 528 22.33 -19.04 12.66
C ILE A 528 20.91 -18.61 12.29
N PHE A 529 19.90 -19.25 12.86
CA PHE A 529 18.50 -18.89 12.62
C PHE A 529 18.23 -17.46 13.11
N TRP A 530 18.71 -17.10 14.31
CA TRP A 530 18.63 -15.75 14.85
C TRP A 530 19.32 -14.72 13.94
N ALA A 531 20.51 -15.05 13.40
CA ALA A 531 21.26 -14.17 12.51
C ALA A 531 20.52 -13.91 11.19
N LEU A 532 19.88 -14.95 10.62
CA LEU A 532 19.04 -14.82 9.44
C LEU A 532 17.85 -13.88 9.69
N LEU A 533 17.15 -14.03 10.82
CA LEU A 533 15.99 -13.19 11.17
C LEU A 533 16.36 -11.73 11.48
N ASN A 534 17.62 -11.46 11.82
CA ASN A 534 18.16 -10.12 12.01
C ASN A 534 18.86 -9.55 10.77
N SER A 535 18.96 -10.33 9.69
CA SER A 535 19.62 -9.89 8.45
C SER A 535 18.79 -8.83 7.72
N LYS A 536 19.48 -7.94 6.99
CA LYS A 536 18.80 -6.98 6.09
C LYS A 536 18.00 -7.69 5.00
N GLU A 537 18.46 -8.85 4.55
CA GLU A 537 17.77 -9.64 3.52
C GLU A 537 16.41 -10.18 4.01
N TYR A 538 16.32 -10.53 5.30
CA TYR A 538 15.05 -10.92 5.90
C TYR A 538 14.11 -9.71 6.10
N LEU A 539 14.64 -8.60 6.63
CA LEU A 539 13.86 -7.42 7.02
C LEU A 539 13.34 -6.59 5.85
N PHE A 540 13.90 -6.77 4.64
CA PHE A 540 13.57 -5.99 3.46
C PHE A 540 13.16 -6.89 2.28
N ASN A 541 12.08 -6.48 1.60
CA ASN A 541 11.75 -6.96 0.27
C ASN A 541 12.66 -6.28 -0.77
N HIS A 542 13.16 -7.03 -1.75
CA HIS A 542 14.25 -6.60 -2.63
C HIS A 542 14.10 -7.16 -4.05
#